data_AF-A0A7S1MWY9-F1
#
_entry.id   AF-A0A7S1MWY9-F1
#
_cell.length_a   1.000
_cell.length_b   1.000
_cell.length_c   1.000
_cell.angle_alpha   90.00
_cell.angle_beta   90.00
_cell.angle_gamma   90.00
#
_symmetry.space_group_name_H-M   'P 1'
#
loop_
_entity.id
_entity.type
_entity.pdbx_description
1 polymer ?
#
loop_
_entity_poly.entity_id
_entity_poly.type
_entity_poly.pdbx_seq_one_letter_code
_entity_poly.pdbx_strand_id
1 'polypeptide(L)'
;EVPLDVREGRTGVPVVDEAVRVLYRTGLLHNHARMWLASYLVHLRKLHWRAGADWLYGHLLDGDLASNHLSWQWVAGTGSGKPYLFNADNVARYAPPHW
;
A
#
# COMPACT_ATOMS: atom_id res chain seq x y z
N GLU A 1 -10.15 -9.75 3.92
CA GLU A 1 -9.94 -8.46 4.61
C GLU A 1 -8.45 -8.23 4.83
N VAL A 2 -8.03 -7.00 5.15
CA VAL A 2 -6.60 -6.70 5.39
C VAL A 2 -6.10 -7.45 6.64
N PRO A 3 -4.95 -8.16 6.56
CA PRO A 3 -4.40 -8.90 7.71
C PRO A 3 -4.21 -8.03 8.96
N LEU A 4 -4.39 -8.61 10.14
CA LEU A 4 -4.33 -7.88 11.41
C LEU A 4 -2.94 -7.26 11.64
N ASP A 5 -1.87 -8.01 11.38
CA ASP A 5 -0.49 -7.54 11.54
C ASP A 5 -0.19 -6.32 10.65
N VAL A 6 -0.77 -6.27 9.45
CA VAL A 6 -0.69 -5.08 8.58
C VAL A 6 -1.47 -3.93 9.20
N ARG A 7 -2.73 -4.16 9.60
CA ARG A 7 -3.56 -3.11 10.20
C ARG A 7 -2.95 -2.54 11.47
N GLU A 8 -2.11 -3.27 12.18
CA GLU A 8 -1.44 -2.82 13.40
C GLU A 8 -0.03 -2.24 13.15
N GLY A 9 0.47 -2.29 11.90
CA GLY A 9 1.83 -1.88 11.56
C GLY A 9 2.89 -2.72 12.28
N ARG A 10 2.72 -4.05 12.25
CA ARG A 10 3.58 -5.06 12.90
C ARG A 10 3.93 -6.22 11.95
N THR A 11 4.12 -5.92 10.66
CA THR A 11 4.47 -6.89 9.64
C THR A 11 5.93 -7.32 9.69
N GLY A 12 6.79 -6.54 10.36
CA GLY A 12 8.24 -6.74 10.36
C GLY A 12 8.92 -6.19 9.11
N VAL A 13 8.17 -5.51 8.22
CA VAL A 13 8.68 -4.80 7.05
C VAL A 13 8.62 -3.30 7.34
N PRO A 14 9.74 -2.63 7.67
CA PRO A 14 9.74 -1.27 8.21
C PRO A 14 8.94 -0.26 7.39
N VAL A 15 9.14 -0.24 6.07
CA VAL A 15 8.43 0.67 5.15
C VAL A 15 6.90 0.45 5.15
N VAL A 16 6.44 -0.79 5.34
CA VAL A 16 5.01 -1.13 5.37
C VAL A 16 4.44 -0.70 6.72
N ASP A 17 5.16 -1.01 7.81
CA ASP A 17 4.75 -0.67 9.16
C ASP A 17 4.66 0.85 9.36
N GLU A 18 5.64 1.60 8.85
CA GLU A 18 5.63 3.07 8.94
C GLU A 18 4.57 3.69 8.03
N ALA A 19 4.31 3.14 6.83
CA ALA A 19 3.20 3.60 5.99
C ALA A 19 1.86 3.47 6.73
N VAL A 20 1.61 2.35 7.43
CA VAL A 20 0.38 2.17 8.21
C VAL A 20 0.30 3.18 9.36
N ARG A 21 1.40 3.40 10.09
CA ARG A 21 1.43 4.37 11.19
C ARG A 21 1.20 5.80 10.72
N VAL A 22 1.83 6.19 9.62
CA VAL A 22 1.64 7.52 9.01
C VAL A 22 0.19 7.67 8.57
N LEU A 23 -0.36 6.69 7.85
CA LEU A 23 -1.76 6.70 7.40
C LEU A 23 -2.73 6.95 8.55
N TYR A 24 -2.62 6.21 9.65
CA TYR A 24 -3.54 6.37 10.78
C TYR A 24 -3.34 7.66 11.55
N ARG A 25 -2.09 8.14 11.64
CA ARG A 25 -1.77 9.38 12.36
C ARG A 25 -2.23 10.61 11.60
N THR A 26 -2.10 10.63 10.28
CA THR A 26 -2.28 11.84 9.46
C THR A 26 -3.46 11.76 8.50
N GLY A 27 -3.95 10.57 8.19
CA GLY A 27 -4.92 10.33 7.13
C GLY A 27 -4.34 10.56 5.72
N LEU A 28 -3.02 10.63 5.57
CA LEU A 28 -2.35 10.93 4.31
C LEU A 28 -1.20 9.96 4.06
N LEU A 29 -0.98 9.61 2.79
CA LEU A 29 0.19 8.88 2.34
C LEU A 29 0.72 9.43 1.02
N HIS A 30 2.05 9.53 0.92
CA HIS A 30 2.70 9.79 -0.35
C HIS A 30 2.46 8.66 -1.35
N ASN A 31 2.37 8.97 -2.64
CA ASN A 31 1.99 7.99 -3.66
C ASN A 31 2.90 6.74 -3.70
N HIS A 32 4.22 6.90 -3.53
CA HIS A 32 5.13 5.75 -3.44
C HIS A 32 4.78 4.82 -2.26
N ALA A 33 4.46 5.37 -1.09
CA ALA A 33 4.06 4.55 0.05
C ALA A 33 2.76 3.80 -0.22
N ARG A 34 1.78 4.43 -0.90
CA ARG A 34 0.55 3.76 -1.36
C ARG A 34 0.87 2.59 -2.30
N MET A 35 1.78 2.80 -3.26
CA MET A 35 2.18 1.78 -4.23
C MET A 35 2.92 0.60 -3.58
N TRP A 36 3.84 0.88 -2.66
CA TRP A 36 4.54 -0.16 -1.91
C TRP A 36 3.59 -0.99 -1.06
N LEU A 37 2.69 -0.33 -0.33
CA LEU A 37 1.69 -0.98 0.52
C LEU A 37 0.73 -1.84 -0.32
N ALA A 38 0.23 -1.30 -1.42
CA ALA A 38 -0.64 -2.03 -2.34
C ALA A 38 0.06 -3.25 -2.94
N SER A 39 1.30 -3.09 -3.39
CA SER A 39 2.07 -4.18 -4.00
C SER A 39 2.43 -5.28 -3.00
N TYR A 40 2.84 -4.89 -1.78
CA TYR A 40 3.08 -5.83 -0.69
C TYR A 40 1.82 -6.64 -0.37
N LEU A 41 0.66 -5.97 -0.24
CA LEU A 41 -0.58 -6.64 0.10
C LEU A 41 -1.06 -7.57 -1.02
N VAL A 42 -1.04 -7.11 -2.26
CA VAL A 42 -1.51 -7.91 -3.40
C VAL A 42 -0.58 -9.07 -3.70
N HIS A 43 0.72 -8.81 -3.85
CA HIS A 43 1.63 -9.80 -4.42
C HIS A 43 2.34 -10.66 -3.38
N LEU A 44 2.68 -10.11 -2.21
CA LEU A 44 3.35 -10.87 -1.15
C LEU A 44 2.33 -11.50 -0.19
N ARG A 45 1.29 -10.74 0.20
CA ARG A 45 0.26 -11.24 1.13
C ARG A 45 -0.94 -11.89 0.44
N LYS A 46 -0.95 -11.92 -0.90
CA LYS A 46 -2.00 -12.53 -1.74
C LYS A 46 -3.41 -11.97 -1.43
N LEU A 47 -3.48 -10.71 -1.02
CA LEU A 47 -4.73 -10.02 -0.78
C LEU A 47 -5.37 -9.62 -2.11
N HIS A 48 -6.66 -9.88 -2.27
CA HIS A 48 -7.40 -9.32 -3.40
C HIS A 48 -7.38 -7.79 -3.34
N TRP A 49 -6.99 -7.13 -4.44
CA TRP A 49 -6.74 -5.69 -4.49
C TRP A 49 -7.88 -4.85 -3.92
N ARG A 50 -9.14 -5.25 -4.18
CA ARG A 50 -10.33 -4.52 -3.72
C ARG A 50 -10.39 -4.40 -2.21
N ALA A 51 -10.03 -5.46 -1.47
CA ALA A 51 -10.06 -5.43 -0.02
C ALA A 51 -9.03 -4.45 0.57
N GLY A 52 -7.87 -4.31 -0.08
CA GLY A 52 -6.86 -3.33 0.31
C GLY A 52 -7.26 -1.90 -0.12
N ALA A 53 -7.84 -1.75 -1.31
CA ALA A 53 -8.33 -0.47 -1.82
C ALA A 53 -9.42 0.13 -0.93
N ASP A 54 -10.42 -0.69 -0.54
CA ASP A 54 -11.53 -0.26 0.32
C ASP A 54 -11.03 0.13 1.71
N TRP A 55 -10.09 -0.64 2.27
CA TRP A 55 -9.45 -0.32 3.56
C TRP A 55 -8.65 0.99 3.49
N LEU A 56 -7.78 1.15 2.49
CA LEU A 56 -6.95 2.35 2.36
C LEU A 56 -7.82 3.60 2.17
N TYR A 57 -8.84 3.52 1.31
CA TYR A 57 -9.78 4.61 1.05
C TYR A 57 -10.48 5.08 2.32
N GLY A 58 -10.88 4.17 3.21
CA GLY A 58 -11.53 4.51 4.48
C GLY A 58 -10.67 5.33 5.45
N HIS A 59 -9.36 5.44 5.20
CA HIS A 59 -8.43 6.20 6.04
C HIS A 59 -7.87 7.46 5.36
N LEU A 60 -8.02 7.60 4.04
CA LEU A 60 -7.42 8.72 3.29
C LEU A 60 -8.33 9.95 3.34
N LEU A 61 -7.81 11.05 3.88
CA LEU A 61 -8.49 12.36 3.86
C LEU A 61 -8.50 13.00 2.47
N ASP A 62 -7.50 12.68 1.65
CA ASP A 62 -7.38 13.11 0.25
C ASP A 62 -7.83 12.01 -0.74
N GLY A 63 -8.56 11.01 -0.25
CA GLY A 63 -8.97 9.85 -1.03
C GLY A 63 -10.00 10.21 -2.10
N ASP A 64 -9.62 10.08 -3.36
CA ASP A 64 -10.57 9.94 -4.48
C ASP A 64 -10.80 8.44 -4.78
N LEU A 65 -12.07 8.05 -4.86
CA LEU A 65 -12.46 6.65 -5.02
C LEU A 65 -11.95 6.08 -6.35
N ALA A 66 -12.11 6.84 -7.44
CA ALA A 66 -11.73 6.37 -8.77
C ALA A 66 -10.21 6.21 -8.88
N SER A 67 -9.46 7.24 -8.47
CA SER A 67 -8.00 7.23 -8.46
C SER A 67 -7.46 6.09 -7.62
N ASN A 68 -7.96 5.90 -6.39
CA ASN A 68 -7.53 4.83 -5.51
C ASN A 68 -7.79 3.44 -6.14
N HIS A 69 -9.02 3.14 -6.52
CA HIS A 69 -9.38 1.80 -7.01
C HIS A 69 -8.70 1.47 -8.35
N LEU A 70 -8.47 2.46 -9.22
CA LEU A 70 -7.72 2.26 -10.46
C LEU A 70 -6.23 2.03 -10.19
N SER A 71 -5.62 2.76 -9.25
CA SER A 71 -4.22 2.53 -8.85
C SER A 71 -4.02 1.13 -8.27
N TRP A 72 -4.94 0.64 -7.45
CA TRP A 72 -4.88 -0.72 -6.89
C TRP A 72 -5.04 -1.81 -7.97
N GLN A 73 -5.94 -1.62 -8.93
CA GLN A 73 -6.07 -2.50 -10.09
C GLN A 73 -4.81 -2.52 -10.96
N TRP A 74 -4.23 -1.33 -11.20
CA TRP A 74 -2.98 -1.21 -11.94
C TRP A 74 -1.83 -1.95 -11.22
N VAL A 75 -1.69 -1.80 -9.91
CA VAL A 75 -0.69 -2.53 -9.12
C VAL A 75 -0.91 -4.04 -9.21
N ALA A 76 -2.17 -4.49 -9.17
CA ALA A 76 -2.54 -5.89 -9.31
C ALA A 76 -2.37 -6.43 -10.74
N GLY A 77 -2.21 -5.56 -11.74
CA GLY A 77 -2.04 -5.95 -13.13
C GLY A 77 -3.34 -6.41 -13.81
N THR A 78 -4.52 -6.10 -13.26
CA THR A 78 -5.82 -6.64 -13.72
C THR A 78 -6.25 -6.20 -15.13
N GLY A 79 -5.50 -5.31 -15.79
CA GLY A 79 -5.74 -4.89 -17.18
C GLY A 79 -4.49 -4.78 -18.07
N SER A 80 -3.29 -5.00 -17.52
CA SER A 80 -2.02 -4.80 -18.26
C SER A 80 -1.20 -6.08 -18.42
N GLY A 81 -1.50 -7.14 -17.65
CA GLY A 81 -0.67 -8.35 -17.58
C GLY A 81 0.73 -8.13 -16.97
N LYS A 82 1.05 -6.91 -16.52
CA LYS A 82 2.34 -6.53 -15.94
C LYS A 82 2.13 -6.02 -14.52
N PRO A 83 2.31 -6.86 -13.48
CA PRO A 83 2.12 -6.44 -12.10
C PRO A 83 3.23 -5.47 -11.67
N TYR A 84 2.88 -4.48 -10.85
CA TYR A 84 3.87 -3.65 -10.17
C TYR A 84 4.34 -4.36 -8.91
N LEU A 85 5.64 -4.71 -8.86
CA LEU A 85 6.21 -5.51 -7.77
C LEU A 85 6.93 -4.66 -6.73
N PHE A 86 6.70 -5.01 -5.47
CA PHE A 86 7.42 -4.46 -4.33
C PHE A 86 8.89 -4.86 -4.43
N ASN A 87 9.78 -3.87 -4.46
CA ASN A 87 11.20 -4.05 -4.68
C ASN A 87 11.99 -3.39 -3.54
N ALA A 88 12.80 -4.19 -2.83
CA ALA A 88 13.59 -3.74 -1.70
C ALA A 88 14.64 -2.67 -2.08
N ASP A 89 15.29 -2.77 -3.24
CA ASP A 89 16.27 -1.79 -3.70
C ASP A 89 15.62 -0.43 -4.00
N ASN A 90 14.40 -0.46 -4.54
CA ASN A 90 13.62 0.76 -4.78
C ASN A 90 13.26 1.44 -3.46
N VAL A 91 12.78 0.67 -2.47
CA VAL A 91 12.49 1.16 -1.13
C VAL A 91 13.75 1.75 -0.50
N ALA A 92 14.86 1.03 -0.49
CA ALA A 92 16.12 1.49 0.11
C ALA A 92 16.63 2.81 -0.50
N ARG A 93 16.34 3.04 -1.78
CA ARG A 93 16.77 4.25 -2.50
C ARG A 93 15.87 5.46 -2.27
N TYR A 94 14.55 5.24 -2.15
CA TYR A 94 13.56 6.32 -2.19
C TYR A 94 12.76 6.50 -0.91
N ALA A 95 12.82 5.56 0.03
CA ALA A 95 12.21 5.73 1.33
C ALA A 95 12.96 6.81 2.13
N PRO A 96 12.26 7.61 2.94
CA PRO A 96 12.91 8.49 3.89
C PRO A 96 13.84 7.68 4.81
N PRO A 97 15.02 8.20 5.21
CA PRO A 97 15.98 7.46 6.03
C PRO A 97 15.47 6.99 7.41
N HIS A 98 14.34 7.53 7.87
CA HIS A 98 13.72 7.19 9.16
C HIS A 98 12.61 6.11 9.04
N TRP A 99 12.39 5.56 7.84
CA TRP A 99 11.44 4.49 7.57
C TRP A 99 12.13 3.12 7.52
#